data_AF-A0A3R7NEW6-F1
#
_entry.id   AF-A0A3R7NEW6-F1
#
_cell.length_a   1.000
_cell.length_b   1.000
_cell.length_c   1.000
_cell.angle_alpha   90.00
_cell.angle_beta   90.00
_cell.angle_gamma   90.00
#
_symmetry.space_group_name_H-M   'P 1'
#
loop_
_entity.id
_entity.type
_entity.pdbx_description
1 polymer ?
#
loop_
_entity_poly.entity_id
_entity_poly.type
_entity_poly.pdbx_seq_one_letter_code
_entity_poly.pdbx_strand_id
1 'polypeptide(L)'
;VVSGGRGVTRMRDGHATNVKMHHCPYCPYTTRKKTHMTSHIRVHTREKPFPCPYCSLRFTQKGNLRTHMHTHMNKDIFTFPKL
;
A
#
# COMPACT_ATOMS: atom_id res chain seq x y z
N VAL A 1 16.49 -7.28 -29.64
CA VAL A 1 15.52 -6.15 -29.64
C VAL A 1 14.78 -6.16 -28.32
N VAL A 2 15.17 -5.33 -27.36
CA VAL A 2 14.48 -5.29 -26.06
C VAL A 2 13.25 -4.40 -26.19
N SER A 3 12.08 -5.03 -26.09
CA SER A 3 10.78 -4.41 -26.28
C SER A 3 10.53 -3.35 -25.20
N GLY A 4 10.56 -2.07 -25.60
CA GLY A 4 10.20 -0.93 -24.77
C GLY A 4 8.70 -0.87 -24.52
N GLY A 5 8.28 -1.11 -23.28
CA GLY A 5 6.90 -0.92 -22.82
C GLY A 5 6.64 0.53 -22.42
N ARG A 6 5.82 1.23 -23.21
CA ARG A 6 5.34 2.59 -22.96
C ARG A 6 4.43 2.62 -21.72
N GLY A 7 4.91 3.21 -20.63
CA GLY A 7 4.06 3.57 -19.49
C GLY A 7 3.13 4.71 -19.89
N VAL A 8 1.84 4.43 -20.03
CA VAL A 8 0.81 5.44 -20.35
C VAL A 8 0.56 6.35 -19.15
N THR A 9 1.29 7.46 -19.06
CA THR A 9 0.94 8.56 -18.15
C THR A 9 -0.29 9.27 -18.71
N ARG A 10 -1.42 9.18 -18.00
CA ARG A 10 -2.66 9.89 -18.31
C ARG A 10 -2.34 11.40 -18.34
N MET A 11 -2.33 11.98 -19.54
CA MET A 11 -1.99 13.39 -19.75
C MET A 11 -3.12 14.24 -19.14
N ARG A 12 -2.78 15.16 -18.25
CA ARG A 12 -3.68 16.22 -17.76
C ARG A 12 -3.04 17.53 -18.17
N ASP A 13 -3.87 18.42 -18.69
CA ASP A 13 -3.51 19.57 -19.53
C ASP A 13 -2.36 20.43 -19.00
N GLY A 14 -1.64 21.02 -19.95
CA GLY A 14 -0.36 21.70 -19.80
C GLY A 14 -0.32 22.72 -18.67
N HIS A 15 0.29 22.30 -17.55
CA HIS A 15 1.11 23.16 -16.72
C HIS A 15 2.27 22.30 -16.23
N ALA A 16 3.50 22.63 -16.65
CA ALA A 16 4.70 21.92 -16.22
C ALA A 16 4.90 22.16 -14.72
N THR A 17 4.26 21.34 -13.90
CA THR A 17 4.52 21.28 -12.47
C THR A 17 5.77 20.43 -12.31
N ASN A 18 6.87 21.02 -11.84
CA ASN A 18 8.10 20.29 -11.52
C ASN A 18 7.84 19.38 -10.32
N VAL A 19 7.22 18.25 -10.60
CA VAL A 19 6.73 17.31 -9.61
C VAL A 19 7.60 16.08 -9.71
N LYS A 20 8.47 15.93 -8.72
CA LYS A 20 9.29 14.74 -8.57
C LYS A 20 8.39 13.51 -8.39
N MET A 21 8.46 12.59 -9.35
CA MET A 21 7.80 11.30 -9.28
C MET A 21 8.73 10.27 -8.64
N HIS A 22 8.14 9.29 -7.96
CA HIS A 22 8.82 8.12 -7.44
C HIS A 22 8.44 6.92 -8.32
N HIS A 23 9.44 6.16 -8.76
CA HIS A 23 9.30 5.01 -9.64
C HIS A 23 9.51 3.71 -8.86
N CYS A 24 8.74 2.67 -9.18
CA CYS A 24 8.93 1.36 -8.61
C CYS A 24 10.10 0.65 -9.33
N PRO A 25 11.02 -0.01 -8.60
CA PRO A 25 12.12 -0.73 -9.24
C PRO A 25 11.71 -2.06 -9.87
N TYR A 26 10.50 -2.57 -9.58
CA TYR A 26 10.05 -3.89 -10.01
C TYR A 26 8.94 -3.87 -11.08
N CYS A 27 8.32 -2.72 -11.32
CA CYS A 27 7.24 -2.59 -12.31
C CYS A 27 7.06 -1.14 -12.80
N PRO A 28 6.26 -0.89 -13.85
CA PRO A 28 6.03 0.45 -14.40
C PRO A 28 5.25 1.42 -13.49
N TYR A 29 4.93 1.05 -12.25
CA TYR A 29 4.15 1.90 -11.34
C TYR A 29 4.94 3.14 -10.89
N THR A 30 4.29 4.30 -10.93
CA THR A 30 4.87 5.59 -10.53
C THR A 30 3.90 6.40 -9.70
N THR A 31 4.40 7.16 -8.73
CA THR A 31 3.58 8.02 -7.89
C THR A 31 4.31 9.25 -7.41
N ARG A 32 3.60 10.36 -7.23
CA ARG A 32 4.14 11.59 -6.64
C ARG A 32 4.47 11.46 -5.16
N LYS A 33 3.80 10.55 -4.44
CA LYS A 33 3.93 10.43 -2.99
C LYS A 33 4.89 9.30 -2.62
N LYS A 34 6.01 9.63 -1.97
CA LYS A 34 6.97 8.63 -1.45
C LYS A 34 6.29 7.56 -0.59
N THR A 35 5.34 7.94 0.26
CA THR A 35 4.58 7.01 1.14
C THR A 35 3.78 5.97 0.35
N HIS A 36 3.22 6.37 -0.79
CA HIS A 36 2.50 5.45 -1.68
C HIS A 36 3.49 4.49 -2.35
N MET A 37 4.66 4.97 -2.77
CA MET A 37 5.71 4.11 -3.34
C MET A 37 6.21 3.08 -2.33
N THR A 38 6.52 3.49 -1.10
CA THR A 38 6.92 2.57 -0.02
C THR A 38 5.86 1.51 0.24
N SER A 39 4.58 1.89 0.25
CA SER A 39 3.47 0.95 0.45
C SER A 39 3.30 0.00 -0.75
N HIS A 40 3.51 0.51 -1.98
CA HIS A 40 3.43 -0.28 -3.21
C HIS A 40 4.54 -1.33 -3.29
N ILE A 41 5.78 -1.01 -2.90
CA ILE A 41 6.91 -1.96 -2.91
C ILE A 41 6.59 -3.24 -2.11
N ARG A 42 5.75 -3.15 -1.07
CA ARG A 42 5.32 -4.31 -0.28
C ARG A 42 4.54 -5.36 -1.06
N VAL A 43 3.97 -5.00 -2.22
CA VAL A 43 3.33 -5.97 -3.14
C VAL A 43 4.37 -6.92 -3.73
N HIS A 44 5.58 -6.42 -3.97
CA HIS A 44 6.70 -7.21 -4.51
C HIS A 44 7.42 -8.00 -3.41
N THR A 45 7.72 -7.36 -2.28
CA THR A 45 8.45 -8.02 -1.18
C THR A 45 7.58 -8.96 -0.34
N ARG A 46 6.25 -8.90 -0.50
CA ARG A 46 5.26 -9.62 0.32
C ARG A 46 5.34 -9.30 1.82
N GLU A 47 6.04 -8.24 2.20
CA GLU A 47 6.13 -7.80 3.57
C GLU A 47 4.77 -7.35 4.11
N LYS A 48 4.40 -7.88 5.28
CA LYS A 48 3.17 -7.55 6.00
C LYS A 48 3.54 -7.05 7.41
N PRO A 49 3.99 -5.78 7.53
CA PRO A 49 4.52 -5.25 8.78
C PRO A 49 3.46 -4.99 9.84
N PHE A 50 2.17 -5.07 9.51
CA PHE A 50 1.08 -4.80 10.45
C PHE A 50 0.37 -6.09 10.83
N PRO A 51 0.82 -6.79 11.89
CA PRO A 51 0.12 -7.96 12.42
C PRO A 51 -1.15 -7.55 13.15
N CYS A 52 -2.19 -8.39 13.05
CA CYS A 52 -3.30 -8.34 13.99
C CYS A 52 -2.83 -8.91 15.34
N PRO A 53 -3.12 -8.25 16.47
CA PRO A 53 -2.78 -8.80 17.79
C PRO A 53 -3.73 -9.93 18.23
N TYR A 54 -4.89 -10.08 17.58
CA TYR A 54 -5.93 -11.04 17.94
C TYR A 54 -5.95 -12.30 17.07
N CYS A 55 -5.28 -12.28 15.92
CA CYS A 55 -5.22 -13.43 15.02
C CYS A 55 -3.94 -13.41 14.16
N SER A 56 -3.69 -14.49 13.44
CA SER A 56 -2.49 -14.66 12.61
C SER A 56 -2.49 -13.82 11.32
N LEU A 57 -3.53 -13.00 11.07
CA LEU A 57 -3.60 -12.16 9.88
C LEU A 57 -2.64 -10.99 9.97
N ARG A 58 -1.94 -10.72 8.86
CA ARG A 58 -1.00 -9.61 8.70
C ARG A 58 -1.37 -8.78 7.48
N PHE A 59 -1.17 -7.48 7.59
CA PHE A 59 -1.58 -6.50 6.58
C PHE A 59 -0.38 -5.71 6.06
N THR A 60 -0.47 -5.27 4.81
CA THR A 60 0.54 -4.43 4.15
C THR A 60 0.36 -2.94 4.49
N GLN A 61 -0.83 -2.54 4.94
CA GLN A 61 -1.20 -1.16 5.26
C GLN A 61 -1.93 -1.05 6.61
N LYS A 62 -1.67 0.04 7.35
CA LYS A 62 -2.30 0.32 8.65
C LYS A 62 -3.82 0.52 8.55
N GLY A 63 -4.30 1.15 7.47
CA GLY A 63 -5.73 1.33 7.23
C GLY A 63 -6.48 0.00 7.14
N ASN A 64 -5.90 -0.97 6.42
CA ASN A 64 -6.48 -2.31 6.28
C ASN A 64 -6.52 -3.05 7.61
N LEU A 65 -5.47 -2.95 8.43
CA LEU A 65 -5.47 -3.49 9.80
C LEU A 65 -6.61 -2.85 10.62
N ARG A 66 -6.76 -1.52 10.58
CA ARG A 66 -7.81 -0.80 11.32
C ARG A 66 -9.21 -1.25 10.90
N THR A 67 -9.48 -1.38 9.60
CA THR A 67 -10.76 -1.91 9.13
C THR A 67 -10.96 -3.35 9.57
N HIS A 68 -9.92 -4.19 9.48
CA HIS A 68 -9.97 -5.56 9.98
C HIS A 68 -10.24 -5.66 11.49
N MET A 69 -9.74 -4.73 12.32
CA MET A 69 -10.04 -4.75 13.77
C MET A 69 -11.54 -4.67 14.06
N HIS A 70 -12.34 -4.06 13.19
CA HIS A 70 -13.79 -4.04 13.34
C HIS A 70 -14.40 -5.44 13.24
N THR A 71 -13.73 -6.39 12.56
CA THR A 71 -14.19 -7.79 12.51
C THR A 71 -14.00 -8.52 13.83
N HIS A 72 -13.05 -8.10 14.67
CA HIS A 72 -12.93 -8.60 16.04
C HIS A 72 -13.97 -7.96 16.95
N MET A 73 -14.22 -6.66 16.78
CA MET A 73 -15.23 -5.92 17.54
C MET A 73 -16.67 -6.36 17.22
N ASN A 74 -16.96 -6.67 15.96
CA ASN A 74 -18.29 -7.12 15.51
C ASN A 74 -18.52 -8.62 15.72
N LYS A 75 -17.46 -9.42 15.90
CA LYS A 75 -17.61 -10.87 16.13
C LYS A 75 -17.75 -11.24 17.58
N ASP A 76 -17.23 -10.49 18.54
CA ASP A 76 -17.52 -10.74 19.95
C ASP A 76 -17.18 -9.54 20.84
N ILE A 77 -18.09 -9.25 21.76
CA ILE A 77 -17.93 -8.43 22.97
C ILE A 77 -16.80 -8.95 23.90
N PHE A 78 -16.00 -9.95 23.51
CA PHE A 78 -15.21 -10.76 24.45
C PHE A 78 -13.72 -10.98 24.15
N THR A 79 -13.06 -10.17 23.33
CA THR A 79 -11.58 -10.22 23.27
C THR A 79 -10.95 -8.83 23.37
N PHE A 80 -11.03 -8.26 24.57
CA PHE A 80 -10.00 -7.35 25.06
C PHE A 80 -8.91 -8.20 25.76
N PRO A 81 -7.63 -8.21 25.33
CA PRO A 81 -6.56 -8.22 26.28
C PRO A 81 -6.59 -6.81 26.89
N LYS A 82 -7.16 -6.76 28.10
CA LYS A 82 -6.84 -5.76 29.10
C LYS A 82 -5.36 -5.37 28.99
N LEU A 83 -5.12 -4.08 28.85
CA LEU A 83 -3.99 -3.40 29.48
C LEU A 83 -4.61 -2.42 30.47
#